data_AF-A0A1Q7SW33-F1
#
_entry.id   AF-A0A1Q7SW33-F1
#
_cell.length_a   1.000
_cell.length_b   1.000
_cell.length_c   1.000
_cell.angle_alpha   90.00
_cell.angle_beta   90.00
_cell.angle_gamma   90.00
#
_symmetry.space_group_name_H-M   'P 1'
#
loop_
_entity.id
_entity.type
_entity.pdbx_description
1 polymer ?
#
loop_
_entity_poly.entity_id
_entity_poly.type
_entity_poly.pdbx_seq_one_letter_code
_entity_poly.pdbx_strand_id
1 'polypeptide(L)'
;MQCLEMFRMRNTGRYVRTLTQLQQNSKVIQDFTLTTLASIPGLFARLTYLASLRDLSSGRYEHAGLAALYPDEAIQQALQLCHEQIFERILETPLSSQLEDLRACLAGMEGGLPSAVSHWRRMEAYRVFLPEAAPDYLKELFCSNLGALLEILEEEHSPAHSTA
;
A
#
# COMPACT_ATOMS: atom_id res chain seq x y z
N MET A 1 -10.65 22.43 -45.19
CA MET A 1 -11.21 23.00 -43.94
C MET A 1 -11.76 21.93 -42.99
N GLN A 2 -12.43 20.85 -43.45
CA GLN A 2 -13.01 19.80 -42.57
C GLN A 2 -12.01 18.93 -41.77
N CYS A 3 -10.77 18.71 -42.23
CA CYS A 3 -9.82 17.86 -41.51
C CYS A 3 -9.22 18.50 -40.23
N LEU A 4 -9.06 19.82 -40.19
CA LEU A 4 -8.54 20.51 -38.99
C LEU A 4 -9.57 20.55 -37.85
N GLU A 5 -10.86 20.68 -38.16
CA GLU A 5 -11.92 20.66 -37.15
C GLU A 5 -12.11 19.27 -36.53
N MET A 6 -12.02 18.19 -37.33
CA MET A 6 -12.05 16.82 -36.79
C MET A 6 -10.84 16.50 -35.90
N PHE A 7 -9.65 17.01 -36.24
CA PHE A 7 -8.47 16.85 -35.38
C PHE A 7 -8.62 17.63 -34.06
N ARG A 8 -9.13 18.86 -34.13
CA ARG A 8 -9.37 19.71 -32.94
C ARG A 8 -10.45 19.14 -32.03
N MET A 9 -11.54 18.60 -32.58
CA MET A 9 -12.63 17.94 -31.84
C MET A 9 -12.22 16.59 -31.22
N ARG A 10 -11.38 15.81 -31.91
CA ARG A 10 -10.82 14.56 -31.34
C ARG A 10 -9.86 14.83 -30.19
N ASN A 11 -9.05 15.90 -30.27
CA ASN A 11 -8.12 16.27 -29.21
C ASN A 11 -8.82 16.86 -27.97
N THR A 12 -9.88 17.68 -28.17
CA THR A 12 -10.69 18.17 -27.04
C THR A 12 -11.50 17.04 -26.39
N GLY A 13 -12.04 16.09 -27.15
CA GLY A 13 -12.71 14.92 -26.59
C GLY A 13 -11.78 14.03 -25.74
N ARG A 14 -10.53 13.86 -26.17
CA ARG A 14 -9.50 13.14 -25.41
C ARG A 14 -9.11 13.88 -24.13
N TYR A 15 -8.90 15.19 -24.23
CA TYR A 15 -8.53 16.05 -23.10
C TYR A 15 -9.63 16.10 -22.02
N VAL A 16 -10.89 16.29 -22.43
CA VAL A 16 -12.04 16.27 -21.52
C VAL A 16 -12.15 14.92 -20.81
N ARG A 17 -11.99 13.80 -21.54
CA ARG A 17 -12.01 12.46 -20.94
C ARG A 17 -10.89 12.26 -19.90
N THR A 18 -9.66 12.69 -20.19
CA THR A 18 -8.56 12.62 -19.21
C THR A 18 -8.81 13.50 -17.98
N LEU A 19 -9.38 14.70 -18.15
CA LEU A 19 -9.72 15.54 -17.00
C LEU A 19 -10.80 14.91 -16.14
N THR A 20 -11.83 14.33 -16.76
CA THR A 20 -12.90 13.61 -16.04
C THR A 20 -12.34 12.41 -15.28
N GLN A 21 -11.41 11.66 -15.88
CA GLN A 21 -10.76 10.52 -15.23
C GLN A 21 -9.89 10.95 -14.03
N LEU A 22 -9.08 11.99 -14.18
CA LEU A 22 -8.29 12.55 -13.06
C LEU A 22 -9.19 13.03 -11.92
N GLN A 23 -10.30 13.71 -12.24
CA GLN A 23 -11.28 14.17 -11.25
C GLN A 23 -11.95 13.00 -10.53
N GLN A 24 -12.30 11.93 -11.24
CA GLN A 24 -12.88 10.72 -10.64
C GLN A 24 -11.88 10.03 -9.72
N ASN A 25 -10.64 9.81 -10.18
CA ASN A 25 -9.60 9.19 -9.36
C ASN A 25 -9.34 9.99 -8.08
N SER A 26 -9.28 11.33 -8.18
CA SER A 26 -9.10 12.20 -7.01
C SER A 26 -10.22 12.03 -5.98
N LYS A 27 -11.48 11.86 -6.42
CA LYS A 27 -12.60 11.58 -5.49
C LYS A 27 -12.47 10.21 -4.84
N VAL A 28 -12.14 9.16 -5.61
CA VAL A 28 -11.95 7.81 -5.07
C VAL A 28 -10.84 7.81 -4.02
N ILE A 29 -9.70 8.44 -4.31
CA ILE A 29 -8.57 8.56 -3.39
C ILE A 29 -8.98 9.30 -2.13
N GLN A 30 -9.67 10.43 -2.27
CA GLN A 30 -10.14 11.23 -1.14
C GLN A 30 -11.07 10.41 -0.24
N ASP A 31 -12.10 9.79 -0.81
CA ASP A 31 -13.07 9.01 -0.06
C ASP A 31 -12.40 7.81 0.61
N PHE A 32 -11.57 7.06 -0.12
CA PHE A 32 -10.84 5.92 0.45
C PHE A 32 -9.91 6.34 1.59
N THR A 33 -9.21 7.46 1.43
CA THR A 33 -8.28 7.97 2.44
C THR A 33 -9.01 8.46 3.69
N LEU A 34 -10.06 9.26 3.52
CA LEU A 34 -10.80 9.89 4.63
C LEU A 34 -11.73 8.92 5.36
N THR A 35 -12.14 7.83 4.73
CA THR A 35 -13.01 6.83 5.35
C THR A 35 -12.22 5.62 5.83
N THR A 36 -11.61 4.88 4.89
CA THR A 36 -11.06 3.55 5.14
C THR A 36 -9.67 3.66 5.76
N LEU A 37 -8.74 4.34 5.10
CA LEU A 37 -7.36 4.45 5.62
C LEU A 37 -7.27 5.28 6.90
N ALA A 38 -8.11 6.30 7.08
CA ALA A 38 -8.17 7.10 8.30
C ALA A 38 -8.50 6.26 9.54
N SER A 39 -9.26 5.17 9.37
CA SER A 39 -9.62 4.25 10.47
C SER A 39 -8.50 3.28 10.86
N ILE A 40 -7.47 3.14 10.02
CA ILE A 40 -6.35 2.22 10.23
C ILE A 40 -5.14 3.02 10.71
N PRO A 41 -4.71 2.85 11.97
CA PRO A 41 -3.51 3.52 12.48
C PRO A 41 -2.25 2.82 11.96
N GLY A 42 -1.22 3.61 11.62
CA GLY A 42 0.07 3.09 11.20
C GLY A 42 0.20 2.85 9.69
N LEU A 43 1.41 3.05 9.16
CA LEU A 43 1.69 2.85 7.73
C LEU A 43 1.76 1.36 7.39
N PHE A 44 2.35 0.53 8.24
CA PHE A 44 2.43 -0.91 8.01
C PHE A 44 1.06 -1.60 8.01
N ALA A 45 0.16 -1.19 8.91
CA ALA A 45 -1.19 -1.73 8.94
C ALA A 45 -1.99 -1.29 7.69
N ARG A 46 -1.84 -0.04 7.25
CA ARG A 46 -2.45 0.47 6.01
C ARG A 46 -1.91 -0.25 4.77
N LEU A 47 -0.61 -0.49 4.71
CA LEU A 47 0.03 -1.25 3.63
C LEU A 47 -0.51 -2.67 3.58
N THR A 48 -0.54 -3.36 4.72
CA THR A 48 -1.06 -4.73 4.84
C THR A 48 -2.53 -4.80 4.39
N TYR A 49 -3.35 -3.85 4.82
CA TYR A 49 -4.74 -3.76 4.39
C TYR A 49 -4.88 -3.54 2.89
N LEU A 50 -4.16 -2.58 2.30
CA LEU A 50 -4.21 -2.32 0.86
C LEU A 50 -3.75 -3.52 0.03
N ALA A 51 -2.68 -4.18 0.47
CA ALA A 51 -2.21 -5.40 -0.16
C ALA A 51 -3.25 -6.53 -0.09
N SER A 52 -4.04 -6.60 0.99
CA SER A 52 -5.13 -7.59 1.12
C SER A 52 -6.29 -7.35 0.16
N LEU A 53 -6.46 -6.12 -0.35
CA LEU A 53 -7.45 -5.82 -1.38
C LEU A 53 -7.01 -6.30 -2.77
N ARG A 54 -5.71 -6.57 -2.97
CA ARG A 54 -5.16 -6.98 -4.26
C ARG A 54 -5.23 -8.50 -4.41
N ASP A 55 -5.95 -8.96 -5.42
CA ASP A 55 -5.88 -10.35 -5.86
C ASP A 55 -4.49 -10.64 -6.45
N LEU A 56 -3.77 -11.60 -5.88
CA LEU A 56 -2.40 -11.93 -6.29
C LEU A 56 -2.32 -12.58 -7.68
N SER A 57 -3.42 -13.15 -8.18
CA SER A 57 -3.44 -13.83 -9.48
C SER A 57 -3.62 -12.87 -10.66
N SER A 58 -4.44 -11.84 -10.48
CA SER A 58 -4.81 -10.86 -11.50
C SER A 58 -4.18 -9.49 -11.30
N GLY A 59 -3.66 -9.22 -10.09
CA GLY A 59 -3.13 -7.91 -9.69
C GLY A 59 -4.21 -6.85 -9.43
N ARG A 60 -5.49 -7.21 -9.54
CA ARG A 60 -6.61 -6.28 -9.42
C ARG A 60 -7.01 -6.05 -7.98
N TYR A 61 -7.42 -4.84 -7.67
CA TYR A 61 -7.93 -4.46 -6.36
C TYR A 61 -9.44 -4.66 -6.26
N GLU A 62 -9.91 -5.22 -5.15
CA GLU A 62 -11.32 -5.41 -4.85
C GLU A 62 -11.72 -4.68 -3.58
N HIS A 63 -12.68 -3.75 -3.69
CA HIS A 63 -13.21 -3.02 -2.54
C HIS A 63 -14.70 -2.76 -2.71
N ALA A 64 -15.53 -3.56 -2.02
CA ALA A 64 -16.99 -3.56 -2.18
C ALA A 64 -17.63 -2.17 -1.97
N GLY A 65 -17.16 -1.41 -0.97
CA GLY A 65 -17.71 -0.07 -0.69
C GLY A 65 -17.43 0.96 -1.80
N LEU A 66 -16.29 0.84 -2.50
CA LEU A 66 -15.95 1.73 -3.60
C LEU A 66 -16.62 1.28 -4.90
N ALA A 67 -16.71 -0.04 -5.11
CA ALA A 67 -17.38 -0.64 -6.26
C ALA A 67 -18.87 -0.28 -6.36
N ALA A 68 -19.51 0.05 -5.24
CA ALA A 68 -20.87 0.54 -5.21
C ALA A 68 -21.03 2.01 -5.70
N LEU A 69 -19.94 2.80 -5.69
CA LEU A 69 -19.98 4.26 -5.89
C LEU A 69 -19.23 4.73 -7.14
N TYR A 70 -18.24 3.97 -7.60
CA TYR A 70 -17.30 4.41 -8.61
C TYR A 70 -17.11 3.37 -9.73
N PRO A 71 -16.75 3.82 -10.95
CA PRO A 71 -16.41 2.90 -12.01
C PRO A 71 -15.12 2.15 -11.69
N ASP A 72 -15.07 0.88 -12.10
CA ASP A 72 -13.98 -0.05 -11.82
C ASP A 72 -12.59 0.50 -12.22
N GLU A 73 -12.44 1.10 -13.40
CA GLU A 73 -11.17 1.68 -13.86
C GLU A 73 -10.63 2.75 -12.89
N ALA A 74 -11.51 3.61 -12.35
CA ALA A 74 -11.11 4.64 -11.39
C ALA A 74 -10.70 4.03 -10.05
N ILE A 75 -11.34 2.93 -9.63
CA ILE A 75 -10.99 2.20 -8.41
C ILE A 75 -9.60 1.57 -8.54
N GLN A 76 -9.33 0.88 -9.65
CA GLN A 76 -8.02 0.26 -9.88
C GLN A 76 -6.89 1.29 -9.83
N GLN A 77 -7.06 2.41 -10.55
CA GLN A 77 -6.05 3.48 -10.60
C GLN A 77 -5.85 4.15 -9.23
N ALA A 78 -6.94 4.41 -8.50
CA ALA A 78 -6.88 5.05 -7.19
C ALA A 78 -6.22 4.15 -6.13
N LEU A 79 -6.62 2.88 -6.04
CA LEU A 79 -6.07 1.95 -5.04
C LEU A 79 -4.61 1.61 -5.34
N GLN A 80 -4.24 1.46 -6.61
CA GLN A 80 -2.84 1.31 -7.00
C GLN A 80 -2.01 2.52 -6.53
N LEU A 81 -2.47 3.74 -6.81
CA LEU A 81 -1.75 4.95 -6.40
C LEU A 81 -1.64 5.07 -4.88
N CYS A 82 -2.71 4.78 -4.13
CA CYS A 82 -2.65 4.78 -2.67
C CYS A 82 -1.66 3.74 -2.14
N HIS A 83 -1.59 2.56 -2.78
CA HIS A 83 -0.67 1.50 -2.40
C HIS A 83 0.79 1.90 -2.60
N GLU A 84 1.11 2.48 -3.76
CA GLU A 84 2.44 3.04 -4.07
C GLU A 84 2.80 4.17 -3.10
N GLN A 85 1.90 5.11 -2.84
CA GLN A 85 2.16 6.25 -1.94
C GLN A 85 2.42 5.82 -0.50
N ILE A 86 1.67 4.83 0.03
CA ILE A 86 1.92 4.32 1.38
C ILE A 86 3.27 3.60 1.43
N PHE A 87 3.58 2.79 0.42
CA PHE A 87 4.87 2.10 0.31
C PHE A 87 6.05 3.07 0.27
N GLU A 88 5.98 4.10 -0.58
CA GLU A 88 6.98 5.17 -0.64
C GLU A 88 7.10 5.90 0.69
N ARG A 89 5.97 6.20 1.34
CA ARG A 89 5.96 6.88 2.64
C ARG A 89 6.65 6.08 3.73
N ILE A 90 6.54 4.74 3.70
CA ILE A 90 7.29 3.87 4.62
C ILE A 90 8.78 4.01 4.35
N LEU A 91 9.21 3.96 3.09
CA LEU A 91 10.63 4.08 2.72
C LEU A 91 11.24 5.45 3.07
N GLU A 92 10.44 6.51 3.04
CA GLU A 92 10.84 7.86 3.49
C GLU A 92 10.87 8.01 5.01
N THR A 93 10.25 7.11 5.76
CA THR A 93 10.15 7.19 7.22
C THR A 93 11.46 6.71 7.86
N PRO A 94 12.01 7.39 8.89
CA PRO A 94 13.19 6.91 9.60
C PRO A 94 13.01 5.49 10.16
N LEU A 95 14.06 4.67 10.11
CA LEU A 95 14.00 3.26 10.53
C LEU A 95 13.52 3.08 11.99
N SER A 96 13.85 4.01 12.90
CA SER A 96 13.35 3.97 14.28
C SER A 96 11.82 4.10 14.35
N SER A 97 11.24 4.98 13.54
CA SER A 97 9.79 5.14 13.46
C SER A 97 9.13 3.99 12.70
N GLN A 98 9.81 3.42 11.69
CA GLN A 98 9.35 2.18 11.06
C GLN A 98 9.31 1.02 12.07
N LEU A 99 10.31 0.90 12.95
CA LEU A 99 10.37 -0.15 13.98
C LEU A 99 9.17 -0.07 14.93
N GLU A 100 8.86 1.13 15.42
CA GLU A 100 7.72 1.36 16.31
C GLU A 100 6.37 1.04 15.64
N ASP A 101 6.19 1.49 14.40
CA ASP A 101 4.98 1.23 13.63
C ASP A 101 4.82 -0.25 13.28
N LEU A 102 5.91 -0.91 12.86
CA LEU A 102 5.92 -2.35 12.59
C LEU A 102 5.60 -3.15 13.85
N ARG A 103 6.18 -2.78 15.00
CA ARG A 103 5.89 -3.41 16.29
C ARG A 103 4.39 -3.32 16.62
N ALA A 104 3.79 -2.14 16.47
CA ALA A 104 2.36 -1.95 16.70
C ALA A 104 1.50 -2.79 15.73
N CYS A 105 1.87 -2.82 14.45
CA CYS A 105 1.19 -3.62 13.43
C CYS A 105 1.22 -5.12 13.76
N LEU A 106 2.39 -5.67 14.09
CA LEU A 106 2.57 -7.09 14.39
C LEU A 106 1.96 -7.49 15.74
N ALA A 107 1.96 -6.60 16.72
CA ALA A 107 1.32 -6.85 18.02
C ALA A 107 -0.21 -7.03 17.91
N GLY A 108 -0.84 -6.41 16.90
CA GLY A 108 -2.27 -6.56 16.62
C GLY A 108 -2.65 -7.87 15.89
N MET A 109 -1.68 -8.68 15.48
CA MET A 109 -1.94 -9.93 14.76
C MET A 109 -2.28 -11.10 15.70
N GLU A 110 -2.95 -12.10 15.16
CA GLU A 110 -3.26 -13.33 15.89
C GLU A 110 -1.97 -14.01 16.38
N GLY A 111 -1.96 -14.43 17.65
CA GLY A 111 -0.77 -14.99 18.29
C GLY A 111 0.23 -13.94 18.82
N GLY A 112 -0.04 -12.65 18.63
CA GLY A 112 0.74 -11.54 19.17
C GLY A 112 2.11 -11.35 18.52
N LEU A 113 2.86 -10.36 19.03
CA LEU A 113 4.11 -9.89 18.45
C LEU A 113 5.17 -10.99 18.22
N PRO A 114 5.50 -11.89 19.19
CA PRO A 114 6.55 -12.89 18.98
C PRO A 114 6.21 -13.88 17.85
N SER A 115 4.95 -14.33 17.81
CA SER A 115 4.47 -15.26 16.79
C SER A 115 4.49 -14.62 15.41
N ALA A 116 4.05 -13.36 15.31
CA ALA A 116 4.02 -12.60 14.07
C ALA A 116 5.43 -12.34 13.53
N VAL A 117 6.37 -11.90 14.37
CA VAL A 117 7.79 -11.69 14.00
C VAL A 117 8.41 -12.98 13.46
N SER A 118 8.27 -14.08 14.20
CA SER A 118 8.84 -15.37 13.82
C SER A 118 8.23 -15.90 12.50
N HIS A 119 6.91 -15.71 12.31
CA HIS A 119 6.24 -16.07 11.06
C HIS A 119 6.75 -15.24 9.87
N TRP A 120 6.81 -13.91 10.02
CA TRP A 120 7.20 -13.00 8.94
C TRP A 120 8.65 -13.18 8.54
N ARG A 121 9.55 -13.43 9.49
CA ARG A 121 10.97 -13.70 9.20
C ARG A 121 11.13 -15.01 8.44
N ARG A 122 10.43 -16.06 8.86
CA ARG A 122 10.56 -17.40 8.25
C ARG A 122 9.92 -17.51 6.86
N MET A 123 8.77 -16.87 6.66
CA MET A 123 7.99 -16.98 5.42
C MET A 123 8.24 -15.83 4.45
N GLU A 124 8.98 -14.80 4.87
CA GLU A 124 9.10 -13.53 4.14
C GLU A 124 7.73 -12.98 3.72
N ALA A 125 6.74 -13.13 4.60
CA ALA A 125 5.33 -12.85 4.31
C ALA A 125 5.11 -11.40 3.81
N TYR A 126 6.00 -10.48 4.18
CA TYR A 126 5.96 -9.09 3.76
C TYR A 126 6.18 -8.85 2.27
N ARG A 127 6.72 -9.81 1.51
CA ARG A 127 6.91 -9.65 0.07
C ARG A 127 5.60 -9.53 -0.71
N VAL A 128 4.51 -10.09 -0.20
CA VAL A 128 3.20 -10.00 -0.85
C VAL A 128 2.58 -8.60 -0.72
N PHE A 129 3.14 -7.74 0.14
CA PHE A 129 2.68 -6.36 0.34
C PHE A 129 3.31 -5.37 -0.64
N LEU A 130 4.17 -5.82 -1.55
CA LEU A 130 4.84 -4.94 -2.49
C LEU A 130 3.87 -4.49 -3.60
N PRO A 131 3.76 -3.18 -3.89
CA PRO A 131 3.03 -2.72 -5.06
C PRO A 131 3.66 -3.28 -6.34
N GLU A 132 2.82 -3.71 -7.28
CA GLU A 132 3.29 -4.34 -8.52
C GLU A 132 4.19 -3.41 -9.34
N ALA A 133 3.76 -2.16 -9.51
CA ALA A 133 4.46 -1.16 -10.30
C ALA A 133 5.60 -0.44 -9.57
N ALA A 134 5.87 -0.78 -8.30
CA ALA A 134 7.02 -0.23 -7.60
C ALA A 134 8.34 -0.69 -8.27
N PRO A 135 9.32 0.20 -8.46
CA PRO A 135 10.64 -0.18 -8.96
C PRO A 135 11.32 -1.26 -8.11
N ASP A 136 12.03 -2.18 -8.76
CA ASP A 136 12.66 -3.32 -8.07
C ASP A 136 13.66 -2.89 -7.00
N TYR A 137 14.43 -1.83 -7.23
CA TYR A 137 15.37 -1.31 -6.23
C TYR A 137 14.67 -0.79 -4.96
N LEU A 138 13.44 -0.27 -5.07
CA LEU A 138 12.66 0.13 -3.90
C LEU A 138 12.08 -1.08 -3.18
N LYS A 139 11.64 -2.11 -3.92
CA LYS A 139 11.19 -3.39 -3.36
C LYS A 139 12.31 -4.06 -2.57
N GLU A 140 13.54 -4.05 -3.11
CA GLU A 140 14.74 -4.55 -2.44
C GLU A 140 15.06 -3.75 -1.17
N LEU A 141 15.04 -2.41 -1.25
CA LEU A 141 15.25 -1.54 -0.09
C LEU A 141 14.23 -1.83 1.02
N PHE A 142 12.95 -1.97 0.67
CA PHE A 142 11.89 -2.34 1.61
C PHE A 142 12.17 -3.69 2.27
N CYS A 143 12.45 -4.72 1.47
CA CYS A 143 12.74 -6.06 2.00
C CYS A 143 13.97 -6.06 2.92
N SER A 144 15.02 -5.31 2.57
CA SER A 144 16.22 -5.15 3.39
C SER A 144 15.90 -4.47 4.72
N ASN A 145 15.14 -3.37 4.69
CA ASN A 145 14.72 -2.65 5.89
C ASN A 145 13.89 -3.56 6.79
N LEU A 146 12.88 -4.24 6.25
CA LEU A 146 12.02 -5.13 7.04
C LEU A 146 12.78 -6.32 7.62
N GLY A 147 13.73 -6.89 6.88
CA GLY A 147 14.60 -7.94 7.40
C GLY A 147 15.36 -7.48 8.65
N ALA A 148 15.97 -6.30 8.60
CA ALA A 148 16.68 -5.71 9.74
C ALA A 148 15.74 -5.38 10.91
N LEU A 149 14.56 -4.82 10.65
CA LEU A 149 13.59 -4.49 11.70
C LEU A 149 13.06 -5.75 12.39
N LEU A 150 12.76 -6.81 11.63
CA LEU A 150 12.31 -8.09 12.19
C LEU A 150 13.40 -8.78 13.01
N GLU A 151 14.67 -8.66 12.60
CA GLU A 151 15.81 -9.17 13.38
C GLU A 151 15.94 -8.46 14.73
N ILE A 152 15.86 -7.12 14.75
CA ILE A 152 15.84 -6.33 15.99
C ILE A 152 14.69 -6.77 16.90
N LEU A 153 13.47 -6.91 16.34
CA LEU A 153 12.31 -7.34 17.11
C LEU A 153 12.47 -8.78 17.64
N GLU A 154 13.10 -9.69 16.90
CA GLU A 154 13.32 -11.05 17.38
C GLU A 154 14.33 -11.10 18.53
N GLU A 155 15.41 -10.32 18.46
CA GLU A 155 16.41 -10.20 19.52
C GLU A 155 15.81 -9.68 20.84
N GLU A 156 14.90 -8.70 20.78
CA GLU A 156 14.17 -8.17 21.94
C GLU A 156 13.35 -9.23 22.68
N HIS A 157 12.88 -10.27 21.97
CA HIS A 157 12.02 -11.33 22.51
C HIS A 157 12.78 -12.62 22.82
N SER A 158 14.05 -12.70 22.46
CA SER A 158 14.90 -13.82 22.83
C SER A 158 15.14 -13.76 24.36
N PRO A 159 14.96 -14.86 25.11
CA PRO A 159 15.03 -14.86 26.58
C PRO A 159 16.43 -14.53 27.18
N ALA A 160 17.39 -14.07 26.37
CA ALA A 160 18.74 -13.73 26.76
C ALA A 160 18.89 -12.33 27.42
N HIS A 161 17.86 -11.47 27.42
CA HIS A 161 17.91 -10.15 28.06
C HIS A 161 17.08 -10.02 29.35
N SER A 162 16.73 -11.14 29.99
CA SER A 162 16.30 -11.13 31.39
C SER A 162 17.50 -11.42 32.31
N THR A 163 18.39 -10.44 32.47
CA THR A 163 19.22 -10.19 33.68
C THR A 163 20.29 -9.14 33.40
N ALA A 164 20.15 -7.97 34.02
CA ALA A 164 21.16 -7.30 34.83
C ALA A 164 20.49 -6.17 35.64
#